data_AF-A0A7W5F806-F1
#
_entry.id   AF-A0A7W5F806-F1
#
_cell.length_a   1.000
_cell.length_b   1.000
_cell.length_c   1.000
_cell.angle_alpha   90.00
_cell.angle_beta   90.00
_cell.angle_gamma   90.00
#
_symmetry.space_group_name_H-M   'P 1'
#
loop_
_entity.id
_entity.type
_entity.pdbx_description
1 polymer ?
#
loop_
_entity_poly.entity_id
_entity_poly.type
_entity_poly.pdbx_seq_one_letter_code
_entity_poly.pdbx_strand_id
1 'polypeptide(L)'
;MDETQVVVVAAVVAAVAAVLASAVGAGGAILAQMLTVRATDKASAKRFEWEQKQAIRREKAERDAIFAETTRELFSKYLAAHYEYRLELARSCFEDSSTVVEKMDAAVEKYAGEILQIQSEIALIAPSLADATQELLSMGVDAGQAMRKAAEKDGATGAKGLRGEFDAFHDSVEDCREAMAAHLRGEPIPEA
;
A
#
# COMPACT_ATOMS: atom_id res chain seq x y z
N MET A 1 10.24 67.01 69.67
CA MET A 1 9.74 65.71 69.21
C MET A 1 10.63 64.66 69.86
N ASP A 2 10.03 63.73 70.59
CA ASP A 2 10.70 62.78 71.45
C ASP A 2 11.42 61.71 70.60
N GLU A 3 12.72 61.47 70.83
CA GLU A 3 13.56 60.56 70.02
C GLU A 3 12.98 59.14 69.97
N THR A 4 12.23 58.75 71.00
CA THR A 4 11.48 57.50 71.11
C THR A 4 10.38 57.36 70.05
N GLN A 5 9.74 58.44 69.60
CA GLN A 5 8.71 58.38 68.56
C GLN A 5 9.30 58.16 67.17
N VAL A 6 10.52 58.66 66.90
CA VAL A 6 11.19 58.51 65.60
C VAL A 6 11.63 57.07 65.37
N VAL A 7 12.13 56.40 66.43
CA VAL A 7 12.58 54.99 66.36
C VAL A 7 11.40 54.03 66.13
N VAL A 8 10.24 54.28 66.76
CA VAL A 8 9.05 53.44 66.58
C VAL A 8 8.49 53.56 65.16
N VAL A 9 8.44 54.77 64.60
CA VAL A 9 7.96 54.97 63.22
C VAL A 9 8.90 54.32 62.21
N ALA A 10 10.22 54.44 62.39
CA ALA A 10 11.20 53.79 61.52
C ALA A 10 11.11 52.25 61.56
N ALA A 11 10.90 51.67 62.75
CA ALA A 11 10.72 50.23 62.92
C ALA A 11 9.42 49.72 62.26
N VAL A 12 8.32 50.47 62.37
CA VAL A 12 7.05 50.13 61.74
C VAL A 12 7.15 50.22 60.20
N VAL A 13 7.81 51.25 59.66
CA VAL A 13 8.02 51.39 58.22
C VAL A 13 8.90 50.26 57.67
N ALA A 14 9.97 49.90 58.38
CA ALA A 14 10.84 48.78 58.00
C ALA A 14 10.11 47.42 58.02
N ALA A 15 9.26 47.19 59.04
CA ALA A 15 8.46 45.97 59.13
C ALA A 15 7.41 45.87 58.01
N VAL A 16 6.72 46.98 57.70
CA VAL A 16 5.76 47.03 56.58
C VAL A 16 6.45 46.81 55.24
N ALA A 17 7.63 47.40 55.03
CA ALA A 17 8.43 47.18 53.83
C ALA A 17 8.90 45.72 53.69
N ALA A 18 9.31 45.08 54.79
CA ALA A 18 9.71 43.67 54.79
C ALA A 18 8.53 42.73 54.48
N VAL A 19 7.34 43.00 55.04
CA VAL A 19 6.13 42.23 54.76
C VAL A 19 5.72 42.37 53.29
N LEU A 20 5.71 43.60 52.75
CA LEU A 20 5.42 43.83 51.33
C LEU A 20 6.45 43.17 50.41
N ALA A 21 7.75 43.25 50.73
CA ALA A 21 8.80 42.58 49.96
C ALA A 21 8.67 41.06 49.99
N SER A 22 8.34 40.47 51.14
CA SER A 22 8.10 39.02 51.26
C SER A 22 6.86 38.56 50.50
N ALA A 23 5.80 39.37 50.48
CA ALA A 23 4.56 39.07 49.75
C ALA A 23 4.78 39.13 48.23
N VAL A 24 5.59 40.08 47.74
CA VAL A 24 5.97 40.17 46.33
C VAL A 24 6.88 38.99 45.92
N GLY A 25 7.83 38.59 46.77
CA GLY A 25 8.69 37.42 46.53
C GLY A 25 7.90 36.11 46.47
N ALA A 26 6.94 35.91 47.39
CA ALA A 26 6.07 34.73 47.39
C ALA A 26 5.10 34.71 46.20
N GLY A 27 4.53 35.87 45.83
CA GLY A 27 3.67 36.00 44.65
C GLY A 27 4.39 35.69 43.32
N GLY A 28 5.66 36.11 43.19
CA GLY A 28 6.49 35.77 42.03
C GLY A 28 6.80 34.27 41.92
N ALA A 29 7.04 33.59 43.05
CA ALA A 29 7.31 32.15 43.07
C ALA A 29 6.08 31.31 42.66
N ILE A 30 4.88 31.70 43.09
CA ILE A 30 3.63 31.02 42.71
C ILE A 30 3.35 31.20 41.21
N LEU A 31 3.56 32.40 40.66
CA LEU A 31 3.41 32.66 39.22
C LEU A 31 4.45 31.89 38.39
N ALA A 32 5.70 31.81 38.84
CA ALA A 32 6.73 30.99 38.21
C ALA A 32 6.35 29.51 38.21
N GLN A 33 5.84 28.98 39.33
CA GLN A 33 5.37 27.60 39.43
C GLN A 33 4.19 27.33 38.48
N MET A 34 3.18 28.21 38.43
CA MET A 34 2.05 28.09 37.50
C MET A 34 2.48 28.17 36.03
N LEU A 35 3.45 29.03 35.70
CA LEU A 35 4.00 29.12 34.35
C LEU A 35 4.85 27.90 33.98
N THR A 36 5.64 27.36 34.92
CA THR A 36 6.41 26.13 34.69
C THR A 36 5.49 24.93 34.47
N VAL A 37 4.40 24.79 35.22
CA VAL A 37 3.39 23.73 35.02
C VAL A 37 2.74 23.86 33.65
N ARG A 38 2.29 25.07 33.26
CA ARG A 38 1.73 25.29 31.91
C ARG A 38 2.74 25.06 30.78
N ALA A 39 4.01 25.37 31.00
CA ALA A 39 5.07 25.11 30.02
C ALA A 39 5.41 23.62 29.92
N THR A 40 5.42 22.90 31.06
CA THR A 40 5.60 21.44 31.06
C THR A 40 4.40 20.74 30.43
N ASP A 41 3.17 21.17 30.71
CA ASP A 41 1.97 20.61 30.05
C ASP A 41 1.98 20.82 28.54
N LYS A 42 2.39 22.00 28.06
CA LYS A 42 2.55 22.26 26.62
C LYS A 42 3.68 21.45 25.99
N ALA A 43 4.80 21.25 26.70
CA ALA A 43 5.91 20.44 26.21
C ALA A 43 5.54 18.95 26.18
N SER A 44 4.82 18.46 27.19
CA SER A 44 4.28 17.11 27.28
C SER A 44 3.23 16.85 26.21
N ALA A 45 2.31 17.80 25.96
CA ALA A 45 1.34 17.71 24.89
C ALA A 45 2.01 17.67 23.51
N LYS A 46 3.06 18.48 23.27
CA LYS A 46 3.83 18.42 22.02
C LYS A 46 4.57 17.10 21.83
N ARG A 47 5.13 16.53 22.91
CA ARG A 47 5.77 15.21 22.87
C ARG A 47 4.74 14.13 22.58
N PHE A 48 3.58 14.16 23.22
CA PHE A 48 2.49 13.23 22.98
C PHE A 48 1.96 13.32 21.53
N GLU A 49 1.73 14.52 21.00
CA GLU A 49 1.34 14.71 19.59
C GLU A 49 2.42 14.18 18.62
N TRP A 50 3.70 14.38 18.94
CA TRP A 50 4.79 13.86 18.13
C TRP A 50 4.85 12.33 18.18
N GLU A 51 4.74 11.72 19.37
CA GLU A 51 4.70 10.26 19.57
C GLU A 51 3.51 9.64 18.84
N GLN A 52 2.32 10.26 18.94
CA GLN A 52 1.12 9.83 18.22
C GLN A 52 1.32 9.91 16.70
N LYS A 53 1.90 11.00 16.18
CA LYS A 53 2.23 11.12 14.75
C LYS A 53 3.26 10.08 14.30
N GLN A 54 4.25 9.75 15.12
CA GLN A 54 5.22 8.70 14.83
C GLN A 54 4.57 7.32 14.83
N ALA A 55 3.68 7.03 15.78
CA ALA A 55 2.93 5.78 15.84
C ALA A 55 2.05 5.59 14.59
N ILE A 56 1.29 6.63 14.19
CA ILE A 56 0.47 6.60 12.97
C ILE A 56 1.34 6.35 11.73
N ARG A 57 2.51 7.00 11.63
CA ARG A 57 3.44 6.80 10.52
C ARG A 57 4.00 5.38 10.47
N ARG A 58 4.35 4.79 11.62
CA ARG A 58 4.82 3.40 11.69
C ARG A 58 3.72 2.42 11.31
N GLU A 59 2.53 2.57 11.89
CA GLU A 59 1.38 1.71 11.59
C GLU A 59 0.97 1.82 10.11
N LYS A 60 1.09 3.01 9.52
CA LYS A 60 0.92 3.19 8.07
C LYS A 60 2.01 2.46 7.29
N ALA A 61 3.28 2.65 7.64
CA ALA A 61 4.39 1.99 6.93
C ALA A 61 4.32 0.45 7.02
N GLU A 62 3.91 -0.09 8.16
CA GLU A 62 3.68 -1.54 8.33
C GLU A 62 2.53 -2.03 7.46
N ARG A 63 1.41 -1.30 7.42
CA ARG A 63 0.29 -1.61 6.52
C ARG A 63 0.70 -1.54 5.06
N ASP A 64 1.41 -0.48 4.65
CA ASP A 64 1.89 -0.31 3.28
C ASP A 64 2.82 -1.46 2.88
N ALA A 65 3.69 -1.93 3.78
CA ALA A 65 4.56 -3.09 3.55
C ALA A 65 3.77 -4.39 3.39
N ILE A 66 2.74 -4.62 4.22
CA ILE A 66 1.86 -5.79 4.10
C ILE A 66 1.10 -5.75 2.77
N PHE A 67 0.56 -4.59 2.39
CA PHE A 67 -0.13 -4.43 1.10
C PHE A 67 0.79 -4.67 -0.09
N ALA A 68 2.01 -4.14 -0.06
CA ALA A 68 2.99 -4.36 -1.12
C ALA A 68 3.37 -5.86 -1.26
N GLU A 69 3.52 -6.56 -0.13
CA GLU A 69 3.81 -8.00 -0.12
C GLU A 69 2.65 -8.81 -0.69
N THR A 70 1.43 -8.59 -0.20
CA THR A 70 0.21 -9.27 -0.67
C THR A 70 -0.02 -9.01 -2.16
N THR A 71 0.18 -7.78 -2.62
CA THR A 71 0.04 -7.43 -4.04
C THR A 71 1.06 -8.20 -4.88
N ARG A 72 2.32 -8.29 -4.42
CA ARG A 72 3.36 -9.08 -5.11
C ARG A 72 3.01 -10.56 -5.18
N GLU A 73 2.49 -11.13 -4.08
CA GLU A 73 2.11 -12.53 -4.03
C GLU A 73 0.94 -12.83 -4.99
N LEU A 74 -0.13 -12.03 -4.95
CA LEU A 74 -1.28 -12.19 -5.84
C LEU A 74 -0.89 -12.02 -7.30
N PHE A 75 -0.06 -11.03 -7.61
CA PHE A 75 0.40 -10.82 -8.98
C PHE A 75 1.30 -11.96 -9.47
N SER A 76 2.15 -12.51 -8.62
CA SER A 76 2.94 -13.70 -8.96
C SER A 76 2.06 -14.91 -9.24
N LYS A 77 0.99 -15.11 -8.46
CA LYS A 77 0.01 -16.18 -8.69
C LYS A 77 -0.75 -15.97 -10.01
N TYR A 78 -1.16 -14.72 -10.28
CA TYR A 78 -1.84 -14.34 -11.51
C TYR A 78 -1.02 -14.67 -12.75
N LEU A 79 0.25 -14.25 -12.78
CA LEU A 79 1.15 -14.55 -13.89
C LEU A 79 1.42 -16.05 -14.04
N ALA A 80 1.62 -16.76 -12.92
CA ALA A 80 1.84 -18.20 -12.95
C ALA A 80 0.64 -18.94 -13.57
N ALA A 81 -0.59 -18.63 -13.14
CA ALA A 81 -1.80 -19.22 -13.67
C ALA A 81 -1.94 -18.99 -15.19
N HIS A 82 -1.64 -17.77 -15.65
CA HIS A 82 -1.64 -17.44 -17.08
C HIS A 82 -0.58 -18.20 -17.89
N TYR A 83 0.64 -18.33 -17.38
CA TYR A 83 1.68 -19.13 -18.02
C TYR A 83 1.32 -20.61 -18.08
N GLU A 84 0.78 -21.16 -16.99
CA GLU A 84 0.34 -22.55 -16.94
C GLU A 84 -0.81 -22.82 -17.92
N TYR A 85 -1.82 -21.96 -17.94
CA TYR A 85 -2.93 -22.01 -18.90
C TYR A 85 -2.42 -22.07 -20.35
N ARG A 86 -1.50 -21.15 -20.71
CA ARG A 86 -0.91 -21.10 -22.05
C ARG A 86 -0.08 -22.34 -22.37
N LEU A 87 0.75 -22.81 -21.43
CA LEU A 87 1.54 -24.02 -21.61
C LEU A 87 0.66 -25.25 -21.82
N GLU A 88 -0.47 -25.35 -21.11
CA GLU A 88 -1.43 -26.45 -21.25
C GLU A 88 -2.15 -26.41 -22.61
N LEU A 89 -2.55 -25.22 -23.07
CA LEU A 89 -3.08 -25.04 -24.43
C LEU A 89 -2.07 -25.41 -25.52
N ALA A 90 -0.81 -24.97 -25.38
CA ALA A 90 0.24 -25.32 -26.32
C ALA A 90 0.49 -26.82 -26.36
N ARG A 91 0.62 -27.47 -25.20
CA ARG A 91 0.78 -28.93 -25.10
C ARG A 91 -0.35 -29.66 -25.80
N SER A 92 -1.59 -29.21 -25.59
CA SER A 92 -2.77 -29.78 -26.25
C SER A 92 -2.67 -29.70 -27.78
N CYS A 93 -2.06 -28.65 -28.34
CA CYS A 93 -1.87 -28.51 -29.78
C CYS A 93 -0.80 -29.45 -30.38
N PHE A 94 0.12 -29.99 -29.56
CA PHE A 94 1.19 -30.90 -30.01
C PHE A 94 0.87 -32.37 -29.75
N GLU A 95 -0.23 -32.68 -29.07
CA GLU A 95 -0.67 -34.04 -28.85
C GLU A 95 -1.48 -34.55 -30.06
N ASP A 96 -1.08 -35.70 -30.62
CA ASP A 96 -1.82 -36.40 -31.67
C ASP A 96 -3.13 -36.94 -31.09
N SER A 97 -4.24 -36.20 -31.18
CA SER A 97 -5.55 -36.79 -30.90
C SER A 97 -6.73 -36.05 -31.53
N SER A 98 -7.83 -36.81 -31.71
CA SER A 98 -9.17 -36.30 -31.98
C SER A 98 -9.79 -35.53 -30.80
N THR A 99 -9.06 -35.36 -29.70
CA THR A 99 -9.54 -34.79 -28.42
C THR A 99 -8.85 -33.48 -28.04
N VAL A 100 -8.11 -32.86 -28.97
CA VAL A 100 -7.44 -31.56 -28.75
C VAL A 100 -8.43 -30.50 -28.26
N VAL A 101 -9.60 -30.38 -28.90
CA VAL A 101 -10.62 -29.40 -28.51
C VAL A 101 -11.16 -29.67 -27.10
N GLU A 102 -11.43 -30.93 -26.76
CA GLU A 102 -11.91 -31.31 -25.41
C GLU A 102 -10.88 -30.97 -24.32
N LYS A 103 -9.58 -31.18 -24.60
CA LYS A 103 -8.50 -30.83 -23.67
C LYS A 103 -8.34 -29.32 -23.52
N MET A 104 -8.51 -28.58 -24.60
CA MET A 104 -8.47 -27.11 -24.56
C MET A 104 -9.65 -26.54 -23.77
N ASP A 105 -10.86 -27.08 -23.98
CA ASP A 105 -12.05 -26.68 -23.22
C ASP A 105 -11.86 -27.01 -21.72
N ALA A 106 -11.29 -28.16 -21.38
CA ALA A 106 -10.95 -28.52 -20.00
C ALA A 106 -9.90 -27.58 -19.37
N ALA A 107 -8.88 -27.16 -20.14
CA ALA A 107 -7.89 -26.19 -19.68
C ALA A 107 -8.53 -24.82 -19.44
N VAL A 108 -9.42 -24.36 -20.31
CA VAL A 108 -10.18 -23.11 -20.11
C VAL A 108 -11.01 -23.19 -18.83
N GLU A 109 -11.78 -24.25 -18.63
CA GLU A 109 -12.60 -24.40 -17.42
C GLU A 109 -11.76 -24.43 -16.13
N LYS A 110 -10.62 -25.13 -16.16
CA LYS A 110 -9.69 -25.24 -15.04
C LYS A 110 -9.12 -23.89 -14.61
N TYR A 111 -8.65 -23.08 -15.57
CA TYR A 111 -7.91 -21.85 -15.27
C TYR A 111 -8.80 -20.59 -15.23
N ALA A 112 -9.95 -20.57 -15.91
CA ALA A 112 -10.81 -19.39 -15.96
C ALA A 112 -11.28 -18.94 -14.57
N GLY A 113 -11.69 -19.88 -13.72
CA GLY A 113 -12.13 -19.57 -12.35
C GLY A 113 -11.00 -18.99 -11.49
N GLU A 114 -9.81 -19.60 -11.57
CA GLU A 114 -8.64 -19.16 -10.81
C GLU A 114 -8.14 -17.78 -11.26
N ILE A 115 -8.00 -17.56 -12.56
CA ILE A 115 -7.53 -16.29 -13.12
C ILE A 115 -8.51 -15.16 -12.79
N LEU A 116 -9.83 -15.38 -12.96
CA LEU A 116 -10.85 -14.38 -12.63
C LEU A 116 -10.87 -14.06 -11.13
N GLN A 117 -10.72 -15.08 -10.28
CA GLN A 117 -10.65 -14.87 -8.84
C GLN A 117 -9.45 -14.01 -8.47
N ILE A 118 -8.24 -14.38 -8.92
CA ILE A 118 -7.02 -13.63 -8.59
C ILE A 118 -7.10 -12.20 -9.14
N GLN A 119 -7.63 -12.02 -10.35
CA GLN A 119 -7.84 -10.68 -10.92
C GLN A 119 -8.77 -9.83 -10.04
N SER A 120 -9.87 -10.41 -9.55
CA SER A 120 -10.80 -9.70 -8.66
C SER A 120 -10.13 -9.30 -7.33
N GLU A 121 -9.27 -10.17 -6.78
CA GLU A 121 -8.50 -9.89 -5.57
C GLU A 121 -7.46 -8.77 -5.80
N ILE A 122 -6.80 -8.77 -6.96
CA ILE A 122 -5.89 -7.69 -7.37
C ILE A 122 -6.65 -6.37 -7.52
N ALA A 123 -7.82 -6.36 -8.17
CA ALA A 123 -8.61 -5.15 -8.36
C ALA A 123 -9.09 -4.53 -7.03
N LEU A 124 -9.30 -5.36 -5.99
CA LEU A 124 -9.67 -4.89 -4.65
C LEU A 124 -8.50 -4.22 -3.90
N ILE A 125 -7.29 -4.76 -4.06
CA ILE A 125 -6.12 -4.35 -3.27
C ILE A 125 -5.27 -3.30 -4.02
N ALA A 126 -5.18 -3.44 -5.33
CA ALA A 126 -4.41 -2.58 -6.24
C ALA A 126 -5.27 -2.20 -7.46
N PRO A 127 -6.29 -1.36 -7.28
CA PRO A 127 -7.24 -1.00 -8.34
C PRO A 127 -6.57 -0.33 -9.56
N SER A 128 -5.41 0.31 -9.37
CA SER A 128 -4.64 0.88 -10.47
C SER A 128 -4.10 -0.18 -11.44
N LEU A 129 -4.01 -1.46 -11.02
CA LEU A 129 -3.59 -2.58 -11.87
C LEU A 129 -4.75 -3.29 -12.57
N ALA A 130 -5.99 -2.83 -12.36
CA ALA A 130 -7.17 -3.48 -12.93
C ALA A 130 -7.14 -3.50 -14.47
N ASP A 131 -6.71 -2.41 -15.10
CA ASP A 131 -6.66 -2.32 -16.57
C ASP A 131 -5.59 -3.25 -17.15
N ALA A 132 -4.37 -3.23 -16.60
CA ALA A 132 -3.28 -4.11 -17.04
C ALA A 132 -3.61 -5.61 -16.88
N THR A 133 -4.31 -5.97 -15.80
CA THR A 133 -4.75 -7.36 -15.59
C THR A 133 -5.97 -7.72 -16.46
N GLN A 134 -6.85 -6.77 -16.78
CA GLN A 134 -7.97 -7.00 -17.70
C GLN A 134 -7.47 -7.23 -19.14
N GLU A 135 -6.47 -6.47 -19.56
CA GLU A 135 -5.86 -6.61 -20.87
C GLU A 135 -5.19 -7.97 -21.04
N LEU A 136 -4.36 -8.39 -20.09
CA LEU A 136 -3.72 -9.71 -20.12
C LEU A 136 -4.74 -10.85 -20.17
N LEU A 137 -5.84 -10.72 -19.42
CA LEU A 137 -6.96 -11.67 -19.48
C LEU A 137 -7.58 -11.71 -20.88
N SER A 138 -7.88 -10.55 -21.47
CA SER A 138 -8.50 -10.48 -22.80
C SER A 138 -7.62 -11.12 -23.87
N MET A 139 -6.32 -10.84 -23.87
CA MET A 139 -5.36 -11.45 -24.79
C MET A 139 -5.22 -12.96 -24.55
N GLY A 140 -5.27 -13.39 -23.29
CA GLY A 140 -5.33 -14.81 -22.89
C GLY A 140 -6.51 -15.54 -23.53
N VAL A 141 -7.70 -14.96 -23.39
CA VAL A 141 -8.96 -15.52 -23.93
C VAL A 141 -8.97 -15.52 -25.46
N ASP A 142 -8.60 -14.40 -26.08
CA ASP A 142 -8.62 -14.25 -27.54
C ASP A 142 -7.69 -15.24 -28.22
N ALA A 143 -6.48 -15.41 -27.69
CA ALA A 143 -5.58 -16.44 -28.17
C ALA A 143 -6.17 -17.83 -27.95
N GLY A 144 -6.63 -18.18 -26.74
CA GLY A 144 -7.26 -19.47 -26.49
C GLY A 144 -8.38 -19.82 -27.48
N GLN A 145 -9.21 -18.83 -27.84
CA GLN A 145 -10.23 -18.97 -28.88
C GLN A 145 -9.66 -19.14 -30.29
N ALA A 146 -8.60 -18.42 -30.64
CA ALA A 146 -7.91 -18.57 -31.92
C ALA A 146 -7.26 -19.95 -32.06
N MET A 147 -6.59 -20.43 -31.01
CA MET A 147 -6.03 -21.79 -30.94
C MET A 147 -7.14 -22.84 -31.15
N ARG A 148 -8.30 -22.66 -30.49
CA ARG A 148 -9.45 -23.57 -30.59
C ARG A 148 -10.01 -23.62 -32.01
N LYS A 149 -10.21 -22.47 -32.64
CA LYS A 149 -10.67 -22.38 -34.04
C LYS A 149 -9.68 -23.01 -35.02
N ALA A 150 -8.38 -22.84 -34.79
CA ALA A 150 -7.34 -23.48 -35.60
C ALA A 150 -7.37 -25.00 -35.46
N ALA A 151 -7.55 -25.51 -34.24
CA ALA A 151 -7.69 -26.94 -33.97
C ALA A 151 -8.96 -27.55 -34.62
N GLU A 152 -10.09 -26.84 -34.59
CA GLU A 152 -11.35 -27.26 -35.24
C GLU A 152 -11.22 -27.34 -36.78
N LYS A 153 -10.43 -26.44 -37.39
CA LYS A 153 -10.34 -26.30 -38.85
C LYS A 153 -9.32 -27.23 -39.49
N ASP A 154 -8.12 -27.33 -38.90
CA ASP A 154 -6.95 -27.95 -39.54
C ASP A 154 -6.41 -29.18 -38.76
N GLY A 155 -7.00 -29.53 -37.61
CA GLY A 155 -6.42 -30.49 -36.68
C GLY A 155 -5.09 -29.99 -36.08
N ALA A 156 -4.29 -30.89 -35.49
CA ALA A 156 -3.03 -30.56 -34.76
C ALA A 156 -1.94 -29.82 -35.60
N THR A 157 -2.18 -29.53 -36.89
CA THR A 157 -1.23 -28.76 -37.73
C THR A 157 -1.28 -27.24 -37.52
N GLY A 158 -2.21 -26.73 -36.70
CA GLY A 158 -2.33 -25.29 -36.36
C GLY A 158 -1.17 -24.68 -35.56
N ALA A 159 -0.22 -25.50 -35.07
CA ALA A 159 0.81 -25.08 -34.13
C ALA A 159 1.78 -23.98 -34.63
N LYS A 160 1.89 -23.77 -35.96
CA LYS A 160 2.75 -22.71 -36.53
C LYS A 160 2.18 -21.29 -36.37
N GLY A 161 0.86 -21.14 -36.21
CA GLY A 161 0.23 -19.83 -35.96
C GLY A 161 0.38 -19.35 -34.51
N LEU A 162 0.64 -20.28 -33.59
CA LEU A 162 0.65 -20.03 -32.15
C LEU A 162 1.84 -19.21 -31.66
N ARG A 163 2.97 -19.27 -32.37
CA ARG A 163 4.19 -18.59 -31.92
C ARG A 163 4.01 -17.08 -31.81
N GLY A 164 3.32 -16.46 -32.77
CA GLY A 164 3.01 -15.03 -32.71
C GLY A 164 2.08 -14.67 -31.56
N GLU A 165 1.12 -15.55 -31.22
CA GLU A 165 0.24 -15.35 -30.07
C GLU A 165 0.94 -15.57 -28.73
N PHE A 166 2.00 -16.37 -28.70
CA PHE A 166 2.87 -16.55 -27.53
C PHE A 166 3.80 -15.37 -27.33
N ASP A 167 4.40 -14.85 -28.40
CA ASP A 167 5.28 -13.68 -28.34
C ASP A 167 4.47 -12.45 -27.88
N ALA A 168 3.30 -12.20 -28.48
CA ALA A 168 2.41 -11.10 -28.07
C ALA A 168 1.90 -11.24 -26.63
N PHE A 169 1.66 -12.47 -26.17
CA PHE A 169 1.30 -12.70 -24.76
C PHE A 169 2.48 -12.43 -23.83
N HIS A 170 3.69 -12.85 -24.20
CA HIS A 170 4.88 -12.60 -23.40
C HIS A 170 5.14 -11.10 -23.25
N ASP A 171 5.00 -10.34 -24.34
CA ASP A 171 5.10 -8.87 -24.32
C ASP A 171 4.06 -8.27 -23.35
N SER A 172 2.79 -8.70 -23.44
CA SER A 172 1.73 -8.26 -22.51
C SER A 172 2.00 -8.64 -21.05
N VAL A 173 2.62 -9.80 -20.79
CA VAL A 173 3.06 -10.16 -19.44
C VAL A 173 4.14 -9.21 -18.94
N GLU A 174 5.09 -8.84 -19.79
CA GLU A 174 6.14 -7.88 -19.43
C GLU A 174 5.54 -6.49 -19.19
N ASP A 175 4.58 -6.04 -20.00
CA ASP A 175 3.85 -4.78 -19.76
C ASP A 175 3.10 -4.80 -18.42
N CYS A 176 2.39 -5.90 -18.14
CA CYS A 176 1.69 -6.10 -16.87
C CYS A 176 2.68 -6.10 -15.68
N ARG A 177 3.86 -6.71 -15.86
CA ARG A 177 4.95 -6.74 -14.87
C ARG A 177 5.55 -5.36 -14.65
N GLU A 178 5.72 -4.56 -15.69
CA GLU A 178 6.18 -3.18 -15.59
C GLU A 178 5.15 -2.31 -14.86
N ALA A 179 3.86 -2.46 -15.17
CA ALA A 179 2.77 -1.79 -14.47
C ALA A 179 2.77 -2.13 -12.97
N MET A 180 2.96 -3.41 -12.62
CA MET A 180 3.10 -3.85 -11.24
C MET A 180 4.33 -3.24 -10.56
N ALA A 181 5.47 -3.21 -11.25
CA ALA A 181 6.69 -2.62 -10.72
C ALA A 181 6.54 -1.11 -10.48
N ALA A 182 5.85 -0.39 -11.37
CA ALA A 182 5.53 1.03 -11.21
C ALA A 182 4.59 1.25 -10.01
N HIS A 183 3.53 0.44 -9.88
CA HIS A 183 2.61 0.49 -8.74
C HIS A 183 3.35 0.32 -7.39
N LEU A 184 4.23 -0.68 -7.29
CA LEU A 184 5.02 -0.90 -6.08
C LEU A 184 6.01 0.23 -5.76
N ARG A 185 6.48 0.97 -6.78
CA ARG A 185 7.32 2.16 -6.59
C ARG A 185 6.51 3.44 -6.28
N GLY A 186 5.17 3.38 -6.38
CA GLY A 186 4.32 4.56 -6.28
C GLY A 186 4.46 5.51 -7.48
N GLU A 187 4.90 4.98 -8.63
CA GLU A 187 5.05 5.70 -9.89
C GLU A 187 3.74 5.63 -10.70
N PRO A 188 3.51 6.59 -11.62
CA PRO A 188 2.44 6.45 -12.60
C PRO A 188 2.63 5.17 -13.42
N ILE A 189 1.55 4.44 -13.63
CA ILE A 189 1.55 3.23 -14.45
C ILE A 189 1.73 3.66 -15.93
N PRO A 190 2.65 3.03 -16.68
CA PRO A 190 2.78 3.29 -18.12
C PRO A 190 1.45 3.00 -18.82
N GLU A 191 1.04 3.86 -19.74
CA GLU A 191 -0.09 3.52 -20.62
C GLU A 191 0.32 2.32 -21.48
N ALA A 192 -0.51 1.27 -21.45
CA ALA A 192 -0.40 0.11 -22.32
C ALA A 192 -0.82 0.46 -23.77
#